data_AF-A0A9P9RNL4-F1
#
_entry.id   AF-A0A9P9RNL4-F1
#
_cell.length_a   1.000
_cell.length_b   1.000
_cell.length_c   1.000
_cell.angle_alpha   90.00
_cell.angle_beta   90.00
_cell.angle_gamma   90.00
#
_symmetry.space_group_name_H-M   'P 1'
#
loop_
_entity.id
_entity.type
_entity.pdbx_description
1 polymer ?
#
loop_
_entity_poly.entity_id
_entity_poly.type
_entity_poly.pdbx_seq_one_letter_code
_entity_poly.pdbx_strand_id
1 'polypeptide(L)'
;MLPSSRGTLIFSRVFAWYFQCIAPLSITYCFLVTSGYLPFERLPCALEAWMLAESLFYLMVYLPMSHAVHGLALKVDSSDRNQRRDLFNKCISTITDPVRYVSLWHRGSPIESIGRENFKEWICWAFLDIGIGGPDEDDELEEYVDMMEKILPGGMKFRSGKNPAVQTLRFSLDPVNISHKPLLFYVLGVGGADIYATLIMWYHGYQHYATKEWFSSFPFRPQTVISPHKSPAKHISYWYRPHTSKTKLPILYIHGIGILHTYGDFFAELANTLDQESSPEDGQIGIVILEILPISFRMTHAALSATDMRSEIRSILDQHSWSRFVLMANSYGTIISAQMLRNSSLNARICDVIFIDPVSFLLHLPDMTYNFTRRPPQSASEHQLYYFASTDMGAAHTLARRFCWPDNILWKEDLKGRRWTIMLSELDIIVAADAIGEYLTRPEGVKALYDDREGSVWKTTRWTGGELDVMWLKGLNHAEVFDTKRDRKMVIDIALSYASPARFASTFGLDWTLKWETQGHGMPAEKITGTAKVHTS
;
A
#
# COMPACT_ATOMS: atom_id res chain seq x y z
N MET A 1 -5.04 10.07 8.20
CA MET A 1 -6.41 9.56 7.87
C MET A 1 -7.48 10.50 8.46
N LEU A 2 -8.77 10.31 8.13
CA LEU A 2 -9.85 11.05 8.81
C LEU A 2 -9.91 10.70 10.31
N PRO A 3 -10.05 11.70 11.21
CA PRO A 3 -10.16 11.46 12.66
C PRO A 3 -11.36 10.60 13.04
N SER A 4 -11.18 9.75 14.06
CA SER A 4 -12.23 8.91 14.64
C SER A 4 -13.22 9.73 15.47
N SER A 5 -14.20 10.38 14.82
CA SER A 5 -15.32 11.03 15.49
C SER A 5 -16.65 10.69 14.83
N ARG A 6 -17.75 10.70 15.60
CA ARG A 6 -19.11 10.49 15.07
C ARG A 6 -19.46 11.53 14.00
N GLY A 7 -19.06 12.79 14.20
CA GLY A 7 -19.29 13.86 13.24
C GLY A 7 -18.56 13.61 11.91
N THR A 8 -17.29 13.22 11.99
CA THR A 8 -16.47 12.90 10.80
C THR A 8 -17.01 11.67 10.06
N LEU A 9 -17.51 10.67 10.78
CA LEU A 9 -18.16 9.50 10.19
C LEU A 9 -19.43 9.90 9.42
N ILE A 10 -20.33 10.67 10.04
CA ILE A 10 -21.55 11.15 9.38
C ILE A 10 -21.19 11.98 8.15
N PHE A 11 -20.24 12.90 8.28
CA PHE A 11 -19.74 13.70 7.16
C PHE A 11 -19.23 12.82 6.01
N SER A 12 -18.38 11.83 6.29
CA SER A 12 -17.85 10.93 5.24
C SER A 12 -18.95 10.15 4.51
N ARG A 13 -20.00 9.74 5.22
CA ARG A 13 -21.15 9.02 4.65
C ARG A 13 -22.00 9.92 3.76
N VAL A 14 -22.35 11.11 4.26
CA VAL A 14 -23.12 12.11 3.52
C VAL A 14 -22.35 12.55 2.27
N PHE A 15 -21.04 12.76 2.40
CA PHE A 15 -20.17 13.13 1.30
C PHE A 15 -20.12 12.06 0.20
N ALA A 16 -19.89 10.80 0.57
CA ALA A 16 -19.89 9.69 -0.38
C ALA A 16 -21.24 9.53 -1.08
N TRP A 17 -22.35 9.64 -0.33
CA TRP A 17 -23.70 9.62 -0.89
C TRP A 17 -23.94 10.76 -1.87
N TYR A 18 -23.58 12.00 -1.49
CA TYR A 18 -23.70 13.17 -2.35
C TYR A 18 -22.95 12.97 -3.67
N PHE A 19 -21.71 12.45 -3.62
CA PHE A 19 -20.93 12.18 -4.83
C PHE A 19 -21.56 11.12 -5.72
N GLN A 20 -22.16 10.08 -5.12
CA GLN A 20 -22.86 9.04 -5.88
C GLN A 20 -24.15 9.55 -6.54
N CYS A 21 -24.78 10.58 -5.99
CA CYS A 21 -25.98 11.19 -6.57
C CYS A 21 -25.70 12.13 -7.75
N ILE A 22 -24.48 12.65 -7.90
CA ILE A 22 -24.17 13.64 -8.95
C ILE A 22 -24.46 13.09 -10.36
N ALA A 23 -23.89 11.94 -10.73
CA ALA A 23 -24.09 11.36 -12.06
C ALA A 23 -25.57 11.06 -12.41
N PRO A 24 -26.35 10.32 -11.58
CA PRO A 24 -27.75 10.04 -11.91
C PRO A 24 -28.61 11.31 -11.98
N LEU A 25 -28.36 12.32 -11.13
CA LEU A 25 -29.07 13.60 -11.19
C LEU A 25 -28.69 14.39 -12.45
N SER A 26 -27.41 14.42 -12.83
CA SER A 26 -26.93 15.02 -14.07
C SER A 26 -27.57 14.38 -15.30
N ILE A 27 -27.58 13.05 -15.38
CA ILE A 27 -28.18 12.32 -16.50
C ILE A 27 -29.69 12.56 -16.58
N THR A 28 -30.38 12.52 -15.44
CA THR A 28 -31.82 12.77 -15.37
C THR A 28 -32.15 14.19 -15.82
N TYR A 29 -31.38 15.19 -15.36
CA TYR A 29 -31.54 16.57 -15.80
C TYR A 29 -31.34 16.72 -17.30
N CYS A 30 -30.23 16.20 -17.85
CA CYS A 30 -29.95 16.26 -19.28
C CYS A 30 -31.04 15.56 -20.10
N PHE A 31 -31.60 14.44 -19.62
CA PHE A 31 -32.72 13.77 -20.26
C PHE A 31 -34.01 14.61 -20.24
N LEU A 32 -34.36 15.23 -19.12
CA LEU A 32 -35.55 16.08 -19.00
C LEU A 32 -35.46 17.34 -19.87
N VAL A 33 -34.28 17.97 -19.93
CA VAL A 33 -34.01 19.13 -20.80
C VAL A 33 -34.14 18.75 -22.28
N THR A 34 -33.49 17.65 -22.69
CA THR A 34 -33.51 17.21 -24.10
C THR A 34 -34.86 16.69 -24.55
N SER A 35 -35.65 16.13 -23.62
CA SER A 35 -36.99 15.60 -23.90
C SER A 35 -38.11 16.65 -23.74
N GLY A 36 -37.79 17.88 -23.32
CA GLY A 36 -38.76 18.96 -23.13
C GLY A 36 -39.72 18.79 -21.95
N TYR A 37 -39.42 17.87 -21.01
CA TYR A 37 -40.25 17.57 -19.83
C TYR A 37 -39.76 18.27 -18.55
N LEU A 38 -38.95 19.32 -18.66
CA LEU A 38 -38.40 20.00 -17.50
C LEU A 38 -39.52 20.70 -16.70
N PRO A 39 -39.77 20.33 -15.43
CA PRO A 39 -40.90 20.86 -14.66
C PRO A 39 -40.61 22.21 -13.98
N PHE A 40 -39.41 22.77 -14.19
CA PHE A 40 -38.92 24.02 -13.60
C PHE A 40 -38.04 24.79 -14.60
N GLU A 41 -37.63 26.01 -14.24
CA GLU A 41 -36.75 26.82 -15.08
C GLU A 41 -35.36 26.18 -15.26
N ARG A 42 -34.74 26.44 -16.41
CA ARG A 42 -33.40 25.94 -16.71
C ARG A 42 -32.38 26.47 -15.72
N LEU A 43 -31.41 25.61 -15.39
CA LEU A 43 -30.29 26.00 -14.55
C LEU A 43 -29.38 27.02 -15.27
N PRO A 44 -28.57 27.78 -14.52
CA PRO A 44 -27.54 28.63 -15.11
C PRO A 44 -26.64 27.85 -16.08
N CYS A 45 -26.22 28.51 -17.17
CA CYS A 45 -25.45 27.89 -18.25
C CYS A 45 -24.22 27.09 -17.77
N ALA A 46 -23.49 27.60 -16.76
CA ALA A 46 -22.34 26.90 -16.19
C ALA A 46 -22.72 25.58 -15.49
N LEU A 47 -23.84 25.54 -14.76
CA LEU A 47 -24.35 24.32 -14.14
C LEU A 47 -24.83 23.32 -15.19
N GLU A 48 -25.52 23.78 -16.24
CA GLU A 48 -25.95 22.90 -17.33
C GLU A 48 -24.76 22.28 -18.07
N ALA A 49 -23.74 23.09 -18.37
CA ALA A 49 -22.51 22.62 -19.01
C ALA A 49 -21.80 21.56 -18.14
N TRP A 50 -21.74 21.76 -16.83
CA TRP A 50 -21.18 20.76 -15.92
C TRP A 50 -22.04 19.48 -15.88
N MET A 51 -23.36 19.57 -15.73
CA MET A 51 -24.24 18.40 -15.73
C MET A 51 -24.14 17.61 -17.04
N LEU A 52 -24.00 18.29 -18.18
CA LEU A 52 -23.74 17.64 -19.46
C LEU A 52 -22.37 16.95 -19.47
N ALA A 53 -21.31 17.63 -19.04
CA ALA A 53 -19.97 17.06 -18.98
C ALA A 53 -19.89 15.84 -18.05
N GLU A 54 -20.54 15.90 -16.89
CA GLU A 54 -20.68 14.80 -15.94
C GLU A 54 -21.42 13.60 -16.56
N SER A 55 -22.53 13.86 -17.25
CA SER A 55 -23.32 12.81 -17.92
C SER A 55 -22.52 12.13 -19.03
N LEU A 56 -21.82 12.92 -19.86
CA LEU A 56 -20.96 12.40 -20.91
C LEU A 56 -19.79 11.61 -20.33
N PHE A 57 -19.15 12.11 -19.27
CA PHE A 57 -18.08 11.40 -18.57
C PHE A 57 -18.57 10.05 -18.02
N TYR A 58 -19.71 10.04 -17.33
CA TYR A 58 -20.28 8.81 -16.79
C TYR A 58 -20.57 7.78 -17.90
N LEU A 59 -21.28 8.20 -18.94
CA LEU A 59 -21.76 7.31 -20.00
C LEU A 59 -20.67 6.87 -20.98
N MET A 60 -19.76 7.77 -21.35
CA MET A 60 -18.77 7.55 -22.42
C MET A 60 -17.39 7.16 -21.90
N VAL A 61 -17.06 7.41 -20.63
CA VAL A 61 -15.75 7.08 -20.05
C VAL A 61 -15.90 6.06 -18.94
N TYR A 62 -16.66 6.39 -17.89
CA TYR A 62 -16.76 5.53 -16.72
C TYR A 62 -17.42 4.18 -17.04
N LEU A 63 -18.57 4.14 -17.73
CA LEU A 63 -19.25 2.87 -18.02
C LEU A 63 -18.40 1.91 -18.90
N PRO A 64 -17.80 2.34 -20.03
CA PRO A 64 -16.94 1.46 -20.82
C PRO A 64 -15.73 0.95 -20.03
N MET A 65 -15.07 1.82 -19.26
CA MET A 65 -13.94 1.40 -18.43
C MET A 65 -14.36 0.48 -17.28
N SER A 66 -15.51 0.77 -16.64
CA SER A 66 -16.12 -0.08 -15.62
C SER A 66 -16.41 -1.47 -16.16
N HIS A 67 -16.79 -1.62 -17.42
CA HIS A 67 -16.94 -2.92 -18.04
C HIS A 67 -15.57 -3.60 -18.28
N ALA A 68 -14.60 -2.84 -18.82
CA ALA A 68 -13.27 -3.36 -19.13
C ALA A 68 -12.50 -3.90 -17.91
N VAL A 69 -12.65 -3.28 -16.73
CA VAL A 69 -11.94 -3.72 -15.51
C VAL A 69 -12.38 -5.08 -14.99
N HIS A 70 -13.53 -5.60 -15.43
CA HIS A 70 -13.98 -6.95 -15.11
C HIS A 70 -13.34 -8.04 -15.98
N GLY A 71 -12.43 -7.67 -16.89
CA GLY A 71 -11.65 -8.62 -17.69
C GLY A 71 -10.87 -9.64 -16.86
N LEU A 72 -10.28 -10.62 -17.54
CA LEU A 72 -9.51 -11.70 -16.90
C LEU A 72 -8.27 -11.16 -16.16
N ALA A 73 -7.96 -11.78 -15.02
CA ALA A 73 -6.74 -11.49 -14.29
C ALA A 73 -5.50 -11.90 -15.12
N LEU A 74 -4.35 -11.29 -14.82
CA LEU A 74 -3.07 -11.77 -15.32
C LEU A 74 -2.87 -13.20 -14.87
N LYS A 75 -2.60 -14.08 -15.83
CA LYS A 75 -2.28 -15.48 -15.56
C LYS A 75 -0.98 -15.54 -14.75
N VAL A 76 -1.00 -16.28 -13.65
CA VAL A 76 0.19 -16.59 -12.87
C VAL A 76 0.96 -17.70 -13.58
N ASP A 77 2.29 -17.61 -13.59
CA ASP A 77 3.12 -18.71 -14.08
C ASP A 77 2.84 -19.96 -13.23
N SER A 78 2.58 -21.09 -13.89
CA SER A 78 2.21 -22.31 -13.19
C SER A 78 3.37 -22.79 -12.31
N SER A 79 3.20 -22.67 -11.00
CA SER A 79 4.06 -23.36 -10.03
C SER A 79 3.81 -24.86 -10.11
N ASP A 80 4.81 -25.67 -9.81
CA ASP A 80 4.61 -27.12 -9.67
C ASP A 80 3.99 -27.46 -8.29
N ARG A 81 3.47 -28.68 -8.15
CA ARG A 81 2.84 -29.16 -6.90
C ARG A 81 3.77 -29.07 -5.68
N ASN A 82 5.07 -29.32 -5.84
CA ASN A 82 6.01 -29.27 -4.72
C ASN A 82 6.21 -27.83 -4.26
N GLN A 83 6.38 -26.89 -5.18
CA GLN A 83 6.48 -25.46 -4.87
C GLN A 83 5.23 -24.92 -4.18
N ARG A 84 4.03 -25.32 -4.64
CA ARG A 84 2.77 -24.97 -3.98
C ARG A 84 2.69 -25.52 -2.56
N ARG A 85 3.08 -26.78 -2.38
CA ARG A 85 3.08 -27.42 -1.06
C ARG A 85 4.06 -26.75 -0.10
N ASP A 86 5.25 -26.38 -0.57
CA ASP A 86 6.25 -25.68 0.24
C ASP A 86 5.75 -24.28 0.64
N LEU A 87 5.12 -23.56 -0.30
CA LEU A 87 4.48 -22.27 -0.01
C LEU A 87 3.35 -22.43 1.01
N PHE A 88 2.48 -23.43 0.85
CA PHE A 88 1.37 -23.70 1.75
C PHE A 88 1.85 -24.07 3.16
N ASN A 89 2.87 -24.92 3.27
CA ASN A 89 3.54 -25.23 4.54
C ASN A 89 4.08 -23.97 5.23
N LYS A 90 4.74 -23.10 4.44
CA LYS A 90 5.30 -21.85 4.97
C LYS A 90 4.18 -20.93 5.47
N CYS A 91 3.09 -20.80 4.72
CA CYS A 91 1.89 -20.07 5.14
C CYS A 91 1.34 -20.63 6.45
N ILE A 92 1.03 -21.93 6.51
CA ILE A 92 0.48 -22.59 7.71
C ILE A 92 1.37 -22.36 8.93
N SER A 93 2.69 -22.47 8.78
CA SER A 93 3.60 -22.25 9.90
C SER A 93 3.44 -20.85 10.51
N THR A 94 3.13 -19.84 9.69
CA THR A 94 2.98 -18.44 10.12
C THR A 94 1.60 -18.05 10.64
N ILE A 95 0.61 -18.95 10.63
CA ILE A 95 -0.74 -18.67 11.12
C ILE A 95 -0.75 -18.73 12.66
N THR A 96 -1.16 -17.62 13.29
CA THR A 96 -1.32 -17.54 14.75
C THR A 96 -2.73 -17.90 15.21
N ASP A 97 -3.75 -17.55 14.42
CA ASP A 97 -5.15 -17.86 14.70
C ASP A 97 -5.78 -18.55 13.47
N PRO A 98 -5.80 -19.89 13.42
CA PRO A 98 -6.31 -20.63 12.26
C PRO A 98 -7.83 -20.53 12.12
N VAL A 99 -8.57 -20.32 13.21
CA VAL A 99 -10.03 -20.15 13.16
C VAL A 99 -10.37 -18.82 12.49
N ARG A 100 -9.73 -17.72 12.93
CA ARG A 100 -9.89 -16.40 12.32
C ARG A 100 -9.39 -16.39 10.88
N TYR A 101 -8.27 -17.07 10.59
CA TYR A 101 -7.71 -17.21 9.25
C TYR A 101 -8.76 -17.76 8.27
N VAL A 102 -9.31 -18.94 8.57
CA VAL A 102 -10.31 -19.58 7.71
C VAL A 102 -11.59 -18.76 7.67
N SER A 103 -12.07 -18.25 8.81
CA SER A 103 -13.29 -17.46 8.88
C SER A 103 -13.26 -16.22 7.98
N LEU A 104 -12.17 -15.42 8.03
CA LEU A 104 -12.08 -14.18 7.25
C LEU A 104 -11.92 -14.44 5.75
N TRP A 105 -11.23 -15.51 5.34
CA TRP A 105 -11.22 -15.97 3.94
C TRP A 105 -12.62 -16.38 3.43
N HIS A 106 -13.55 -16.65 4.34
CA HIS A 106 -14.96 -16.93 4.09
C HIS A 106 -15.89 -15.79 4.57
N ARG A 107 -15.42 -14.54 4.44
CA ARG A 107 -16.17 -13.31 4.76
C ARG A 107 -16.62 -13.16 6.22
N GLY A 108 -15.92 -13.79 7.15
CA GLY A 108 -16.25 -13.76 8.57
C GLY A 108 -17.31 -14.80 8.98
N SER A 109 -17.53 -15.83 8.15
CA SER A 109 -18.45 -16.92 8.48
C SER A 109 -17.92 -17.72 9.68
N PRO A 110 -18.78 -18.20 10.60
CA PRO A 110 -18.35 -19.09 11.69
C PRO A 110 -17.71 -20.36 11.15
N ILE A 111 -16.63 -20.83 11.78
CA ILE A 111 -15.84 -21.97 11.30
C ILE A 111 -16.68 -23.24 11.15
N GLU A 112 -17.67 -23.43 12.01
CA GLU A 112 -18.58 -24.57 12.02
C GLU A 112 -19.53 -24.59 10.81
N SER A 113 -19.74 -23.43 10.20
CA SER A 113 -20.58 -23.30 9.00
C SER A 113 -19.81 -23.58 7.70
N ILE A 114 -18.49 -23.59 7.75
CA ILE A 114 -17.61 -23.73 6.58
C ILE A 114 -17.47 -25.22 6.26
N GLY A 115 -17.86 -25.61 5.05
CA GLY A 115 -17.70 -26.99 4.56
C GLY A 115 -16.33 -27.21 3.92
N ARG A 116 -15.92 -28.48 3.79
CA ARG A 116 -14.66 -28.86 3.12
C ARG A 116 -14.57 -28.25 1.72
N GLU A 117 -15.66 -28.29 0.96
CA GLU A 117 -15.69 -27.79 -0.42
C GLU A 117 -15.56 -26.25 -0.50
N ASN A 118 -16.01 -25.52 0.53
CA ASN A 118 -15.80 -24.07 0.59
C ASN A 118 -14.29 -23.76 0.78
N PHE A 119 -13.61 -24.55 1.59
CA PHE A 119 -12.16 -24.42 1.82
C PHE A 119 -11.34 -24.88 0.60
N LYS A 120 -11.73 -25.98 -0.06
CA LYS A 120 -11.14 -26.40 -1.35
C LYS A 120 -11.28 -25.31 -2.42
N GLU A 121 -12.44 -24.64 -2.49
CA GLU A 121 -12.67 -23.49 -3.38
C GLU A 121 -11.70 -22.33 -3.09
N TRP A 122 -11.35 -22.10 -1.83
CA TRP A 122 -10.34 -21.11 -1.45
C TRP A 122 -8.94 -21.54 -1.91
N ILE A 123 -8.56 -22.80 -1.65
CA ILE A 123 -7.26 -23.36 -2.06
C ILE A 123 -7.08 -23.27 -3.59
N CYS A 124 -8.09 -23.65 -4.35
CA CYS A 124 -8.10 -23.60 -5.82
C CYS A 124 -7.73 -22.21 -6.33
N TRP A 125 -8.33 -21.18 -5.74
CA TRP A 125 -8.01 -19.80 -6.07
C TRP A 125 -6.62 -19.40 -5.56
N ALA A 126 -6.35 -19.61 -4.26
CA ALA A 126 -5.19 -19.03 -3.59
C ALA A 126 -3.86 -19.66 -4.04
N PHE A 127 -3.81 -20.97 -4.29
CA PHE A 127 -2.56 -21.69 -4.57
C PHE A 127 -2.49 -22.24 -5.99
N LEU A 128 -3.62 -22.54 -6.62
CA LEU A 128 -3.65 -23.14 -7.95
C LEU A 128 -4.02 -22.14 -9.06
N ASP A 129 -4.48 -20.92 -8.72
CA ASP A 129 -4.98 -19.91 -9.67
C ASP A 129 -6.08 -20.45 -10.61
N ILE A 130 -6.92 -21.37 -10.10
CA ILE A 130 -8.06 -21.96 -10.82
C ILE A 130 -9.37 -21.68 -10.10
N GLY A 131 -10.48 -21.66 -10.85
CA GLY A 131 -11.80 -21.41 -10.30
C GLY A 131 -12.39 -22.58 -9.51
N ILE A 132 -12.23 -23.80 -10.04
CA ILE A 132 -12.77 -25.05 -9.48
C ILE A 132 -11.76 -26.14 -9.79
N GLY A 133 -11.41 -26.95 -8.79
CA GLY A 133 -10.53 -28.11 -8.96
C GLY A 133 -11.21 -29.25 -9.72
N GLY A 134 -10.43 -30.00 -10.49
CA GLY A 134 -10.85 -31.22 -11.17
C GLY A 134 -10.35 -32.48 -10.45
N PRO A 135 -10.57 -33.67 -11.08
CA PRO A 135 -10.10 -34.94 -10.55
C PRO A 135 -8.58 -35.01 -10.36
N ASP A 136 -7.82 -34.30 -11.21
CA ASP A 136 -6.35 -34.32 -11.19
C ASP A 136 -5.77 -33.56 -9.98
N GLU A 137 -6.53 -32.62 -9.42
CA GLU A 137 -6.13 -31.81 -8.27
C GLU A 137 -6.64 -32.36 -6.93
N ASP A 138 -7.60 -33.30 -6.91
CA ASP A 138 -8.33 -33.67 -5.68
C ASP A 138 -7.39 -34.21 -4.59
N ASP A 139 -6.41 -35.04 -4.96
CA ASP A 139 -5.38 -35.54 -4.03
C ASP A 139 -4.57 -34.41 -3.38
N GLU A 140 -4.25 -33.35 -4.11
CA GLU A 140 -3.53 -32.18 -3.58
C GLU A 140 -4.44 -31.31 -2.72
N LEU A 141 -5.70 -31.12 -3.12
CA LEU A 141 -6.68 -30.37 -2.36
C LEU A 141 -6.96 -31.03 -1.01
N GLU A 142 -7.13 -32.36 -0.98
CA GLU A 142 -7.33 -33.11 0.26
C GLU A 142 -6.10 -33.04 1.18
N GLU A 143 -4.89 -33.12 0.62
CA GLU A 143 -3.65 -32.92 1.38
C GLU A 143 -3.64 -31.57 2.12
N TYR A 144 -3.99 -30.48 1.42
CA TYR A 144 -4.01 -29.14 2.01
C TYR A 144 -5.15 -28.92 3.00
N VAL A 145 -6.33 -29.51 2.77
CA VAL A 145 -7.43 -29.50 3.74
C VAL A 145 -7.01 -30.21 5.02
N ASP A 146 -6.41 -31.39 4.92
CA ASP A 146 -5.96 -32.17 6.07
C ASP A 146 -4.86 -31.46 6.86
N MET A 147 -3.96 -30.75 6.18
CA MET A 147 -2.95 -29.91 6.81
C MET A 147 -3.57 -28.76 7.61
N MET A 148 -4.61 -28.10 7.07
CA MET A 148 -5.33 -27.05 7.78
C MET A 148 -6.10 -27.60 8.99
N GLU A 149 -6.77 -28.74 8.85
CA GLU A 149 -7.52 -29.34 9.96
C GLU A 149 -6.63 -29.79 11.12
N LYS A 150 -5.37 -30.12 10.86
CA LYS A 150 -4.38 -30.45 11.90
C LYS A 150 -4.05 -29.26 12.80
N ILE A 151 -4.05 -28.04 12.25
CA ILE A 151 -3.74 -26.83 13.03
C ILE A 151 -4.97 -26.21 13.69
N LEU A 152 -6.19 -26.60 13.27
CA LEU A 152 -7.41 -26.14 13.91
C LEU A 152 -7.50 -26.64 15.37
N PRO A 153 -8.11 -25.86 16.29
CA PRO A 153 -8.24 -26.24 17.69
C PRO A 153 -8.91 -27.61 17.85
N GLY A 154 -8.27 -28.50 18.62
CA GLY A 154 -8.78 -29.85 18.87
C GLY A 154 -8.79 -30.78 17.65
N GLY A 155 -8.11 -30.42 16.56
CA GLY A 155 -8.11 -31.21 15.32
C GLY A 155 -9.48 -31.21 14.62
N MET A 156 -10.23 -30.12 14.76
CA MET A 156 -11.56 -29.96 14.15
C MET A 156 -11.53 -30.30 12.66
N LYS A 157 -12.52 -31.09 12.24
CA LYS A 157 -12.77 -31.43 10.85
C LYS A 157 -13.88 -30.56 10.28
N PHE A 158 -13.71 -30.09 9.04
CA PHE A 158 -14.75 -29.36 8.33
C PHE A 158 -15.93 -30.28 8.02
N ARG A 159 -17.13 -29.68 7.91
CA ARG A 159 -18.33 -30.43 7.50
C ARG A 159 -18.17 -30.95 6.07
N SER A 160 -18.61 -32.18 5.83
CA SER A 160 -18.66 -32.73 4.47
C SER A 160 -19.55 -31.89 3.55
N GLY A 161 -19.09 -31.69 2.31
CA GLY A 161 -19.81 -30.95 1.26
C GLY A 161 -19.64 -29.44 1.32
N LYS A 162 -20.40 -28.75 0.46
CA LYS A 162 -20.41 -27.29 0.34
C LYS A 162 -21.58 -26.70 1.12
N ASN A 163 -21.33 -25.66 1.91
CA ASN A 163 -22.41 -24.82 2.42
C ASN A 163 -22.68 -23.68 1.41
N PRO A 164 -23.87 -23.63 0.78
CA PRO A 164 -24.18 -22.60 -0.22
C PRO A 164 -24.36 -21.20 0.38
N ALA A 165 -24.58 -21.09 1.69
CA ALA A 165 -24.69 -19.79 2.37
C ALA A 165 -23.31 -19.15 2.62
N VAL A 166 -22.23 -19.94 2.60
CA VAL A 166 -20.87 -19.46 2.84
C VAL A 166 -20.24 -19.01 1.53
N GLN A 167 -19.72 -17.79 1.52
CA GLN A 167 -19.04 -17.21 0.36
C GLN A 167 -17.54 -17.14 0.61
N THR A 168 -16.79 -17.84 -0.23
CA THR A 168 -15.33 -17.83 -0.24
C THR A 168 -14.81 -16.62 -1.00
N LEU A 169 -13.79 -15.94 -0.46
CA LEU A 169 -13.10 -14.86 -1.15
C LEU A 169 -12.17 -15.43 -2.22
N ARG A 170 -12.39 -15.01 -3.47
CA ARG A 170 -11.52 -15.36 -4.60
C ARG A 170 -11.17 -14.10 -5.35
N PHE A 171 -10.25 -13.34 -4.78
CA PHE A 171 -10.09 -11.93 -5.13
C PHE A 171 -9.83 -11.68 -6.63
N SER A 172 -9.09 -12.56 -7.31
CA SER A 172 -8.82 -12.44 -8.75
C SER A 172 -9.98 -12.85 -9.66
N LEU A 173 -10.93 -13.62 -9.14
CA LEU A 173 -12.08 -14.18 -9.88
C LEU A 173 -13.38 -13.44 -9.57
N ASP A 174 -13.52 -12.94 -8.34
CA ASP A 174 -14.69 -12.21 -7.89
C ASP A 174 -14.86 -10.90 -8.68
N PRO A 175 -16.08 -10.35 -8.76
CA PRO A 175 -16.32 -9.03 -9.33
C PRO A 175 -15.46 -7.96 -8.64
N VAL A 176 -14.84 -7.11 -9.45
CA VAL A 176 -14.09 -5.95 -8.99
C VAL A 176 -15.05 -4.95 -8.37
N ASN A 177 -14.81 -4.60 -7.11
CA ASN A 177 -15.65 -3.66 -6.38
C ASN A 177 -15.20 -2.22 -6.70
N ILE A 178 -15.92 -1.54 -7.60
CA ILE A 178 -15.64 -0.16 -7.99
C ILE A 178 -16.83 0.73 -7.71
N SER A 179 -16.58 2.02 -7.48
CA SER A 179 -17.64 3.02 -7.37
C SER A 179 -17.30 4.28 -8.12
N HIS A 180 -18.31 4.85 -8.78
CA HIS A 180 -18.14 6.05 -9.58
C HIS A 180 -17.69 7.22 -8.71
N LYS A 181 -16.71 7.98 -9.21
CA LYS A 181 -16.33 9.29 -8.67
C LYS A 181 -16.69 10.38 -9.68
N PRO A 182 -17.32 11.48 -9.25
CA PRO A 182 -17.69 12.58 -10.13
C PRO A 182 -16.53 13.12 -10.96
N LEU A 183 -16.84 13.73 -12.11
CA LEU A 183 -15.82 14.34 -12.97
C LEU A 183 -14.96 15.35 -12.19
N LEU A 184 -15.59 16.16 -11.34
CA LEU A 184 -14.89 17.15 -10.50
C LEU A 184 -13.95 16.52 -9.48
N PHE A 185 -14.22 15.30 -9.00
CA PHE A 185 -13.28 14.60 -8.13
C PHE A 185 -11.95 14.34 -8.85
N TYR A 186 -12.01 13.88 -10.11
CA TYR A 186 -10.79 13.67 -10.89
C TYR A 186 -10.12 14.99 -11.25
N VAL A 187 -10.87 15.96 -11.80
CA VAL A 187 -10.26 17.21 -12.29
C VAL A 187 -9.72 18.07 -11.15
N LEU A 188 -10.53 18.35 -10.12
CA LEU A 188 -10.14 19.24 -9.03
C LEU A 188 -9.42 18.49 -7.91
N GLY A 189 -9.90 17.31 -7.53
CA GLY A 189 -9.31 16.52 -6.45
C GLY A 189 -7.96 15.93 -6.87
N VAL A 190 -7.98 15.01 -7.84
CA VAL A 190 -6.75 14.31 -8.28
C VAL A 190 -5.84 15.24 -9.09
N GLY A 191 -6.39 15.98 -10.06
CA GLY A 191 -5.64 16.88 -10.93
C GLY A 191 -5.08 18.09 -10.19
N GLY A 192 -5.89 18.73 -9.35
CA GLY A 192 -5.44 19.85 -8.51
C GLY A 192 -4.35 19.44 -7.52
N ALA A 193 -4.50 18.29 -6.86
CA ALA A 193 -3.49 17.78 -5.94
C ALA A 193 -2.17 17.41 -6.65
N ASP A 194 -2.23 16.90 -7.88
CA ASP A 194 -1.05 16.60 -8.71
C ASP A 194 -0.31 17.87 -9.13
N ILE A 195 -1.04 18.93 -9.50
CA ILE A 195 -0.44 20.25 -9.79
C ILE A 195 0.25 20.79 -8.53
N TYR A 196 -0.43 20.73 -7.37
CA TYR A 196 0.16 21.18 -6.11
C TYR A 196 1.44 20.40 -5.75
N ALA A 197 1.40 19.07 -5.83
CA ALA A 197 2.57 18.23 -5.62
C ALA A 197 3.71 18.59 -6.60
N THR A 198 3.39 18.76 -7.88
CA THR A 198 4.36 19.18 -8.91
C THR A 198 5.03 20.50 -8.56
N LEU A 199 4.27 21.50 -8.09
CA LEU A 199 4.82 22.79 -7.69
C LEU A 199 5.78 22.67 -6.51
N ILE A 200 5.42 21.87 -5.48
CA ILE A 200 6.31 21.57 -4.35
C ILE A 200 7.59 20.91 -4.86
N MET A 201 7.45 19.89 -5.71
CA MET A 201 8.59 19.12 -6.23
C MET A 201 9.55 20.01 -7.04
N TRP A 202 9.05 20.85 -7.94
CA TRP A 202 9.91 21.79 -8.67
C TRP A 202 10.56 22.83 -7.76
N TYR A 203 9.81 23.38 -6.80
CA TYR A 203 10.34 24.36 -5.86
C TYR A 203 11.52 23.77 -5.05
N HIS A 204 11.45 22.49 -4.69
CA HIS A 204 12.49 21.76 -3.99
C HIS A 204 13.52 21.06 -4.90
N GLY A 205 13.63 21.47 -6.16
CA GLY A 205 14.71 21.04 -7.06
C GLY A 205 14.57 19.62 -7.63
N TYR A 206 13.38 19.02 -7.54
CA TYR A 206 13.10 17.76 -8.22
C TYR A 206 12.86 17.98 -9.71
N GLN A 207 13.56 17.21 -10.53
CA GLN A 207 13.42 17.18 -11.98
C GLN A 207 12.38 16.13 -12.36
N HIS A 208 11.35 16.53 -13.10
CA HIS A 208 10.40 15.56 -13.65
C HIS A 208 10.98 14.90 -14.91
N TYR A 209 10.78 13.60 -15.03
CA TYR A 209 11.09 12.79 -16.21
C TYR A 209 9.79 12.14 -16.69
N ALA A 210 9.24 12.68 -17.77
CA ALA A 210 7.93 12.30 -18.28
C ALA A 210 8.03 11.17 -19.31
N THR A 211 7.01 10.31 -19.35
CA THR A 211 6.83 9.32 -20.42
C THR A 211 6.35 9.96 -21.72
N LYS A 212 6.47 9.24 -22.83
CA LYS A 212 5.98 9.72 -24.15
C LYS A 212 4.45 9.73 -24.22
N GLU A 213 3.78 8.91 -23.42
CA GLU A 213 2.33 8.74 -23.40
C GLU A 213 1.64 9.76 -22.48
N TRP A 214 1.91 11.06 -22.68
CA TRP A 214 1.40 12.13 -21.82
C TRP A 214 -0.13 12.26 -21.79
N PHE A 215 -0.83 11.68 -22.77
CA PHE A 215 -2.30 11.68 -22.87
C PHE A 215 -2.96 10.38 -22.39
N SER A 216 -2.19 9.39 -21.91
CA SER A 216 -2.74 8.08 -21.47
C SER A 216 -3.25 8.07 -20.03
N SER A 217 -3.35 9.23 -19.38
CA SER A 217 -3.82 9.40 -18.01
C SER A 217 -4.89 10.47 -17.93
N PHE A 218 -5.99 10.14 -17.26
CA PHE A 218 -7.01 11.08 -16.82
C PHE A 218 -7.07 11.11 -15.28
N PRO A 219 -7.07 12.30 -14.63
CA PRO A 219 -7.05 13.65 -15.23
C PRO A 219 -5.75 13.98 -15.97
N PHE A 220 -5.83 14.95 -16.89
CA PHE A 220 -4.70 15.45 -17.65
C PHE A 220 -3.58 15.95 -16.72
N ARG A 221 -2.33 15.73 -17.12
CA ARG A 221 -1.13 16.05 -16.33
C ARG A 221 -0.30 17.12 -17.06
N PRO A 222 -0.57 18.42 -16.89
CA PRO A 222 0.12 19.47 -17.63
C PRO A 222 1.65 19.41 -17.51
N GLN A 223 2.15 19.00 -16.35
CA GLN A 223 3.58 18.88 -16.07
C GLN A 223 4.31 17.89 -16.97
N THR A 224 3.65 16.85 -17.51
CA THR A 224 4.29 15.90 -18.41
C THR A 224 4.62 16.52 -19.77
N VAL A 225 3.86 17.56 -20.18
CA VAL A 225 4.07 18.25 -21.46
C VAL A 225 5.23 19.25 -21.37
N ILE A 226 5.38 19.90 -20.22
CA ILE A 226 6.42 20.91 -19.99
C ILE A 226 7.69 20.32 -19.36
N SER A 227 7.71 19.03 -19.05
CA SER A 227 8.89 18.33 -18.54
C SER A 227 10.04 18.40 -19.55
N PRO A 228 11.21 18.97 -19.19
CA PRO A 228 12.35 19.03 -20.09
C PRO A 228 13.05 17.68 -20.27
N HIS A 229 12.82 16.73 -19.36
CA HIS A 229 13.43 15.41 -19.40
C HIS A 229 12.43 14.33 -19.78
N LYS A 230 12.96 13.27 -20.40
CA LYS A 230 12.20 12.11 -20.87
C LYS A 230 12.59 10.88 -20.06
N SER A 231 11.60 10.16 -19.56
CA SER A 231 11.81 8.86 -18.95
C SER A 231 12.31 7.85 -20.00
N PRO A 232 13.31 7.01 -19.69
CA PRO A 232 13.69 5.88 -20.54
C PRO A 232 12.65 4.76 -20.50
N ALA A 233 11.78 4.75 -19.48
CA ALA A 233 10.69 3.81 -19.34
C ALA A 233 9.48 4.21 -20.20
N LYS A 234 8.68 3.22 -20.60
CA LYS A 234 7.52 3.46 -21.46
C LYS A 234 6.35 4.04 -20.66
N HIS A 235 6.08 3.51 -19.47
CA HIS A 235 4.87 3.84 -18.70
C HIS A 235 5.16 4.53 -17.37
N ILE A 236 6.38 4.39 -16.82
CA ILE A 236 6.76 5.00 -15.54
C ILE A 236 7.40 6.38 -15.76
N SER A 237 6.70 7.43 -15.34
CA SER A 237 7.30 8.75 -15.09
C SER A 237 7.90 8.76 -13.67
N TYR A 238 8.86 9.65 -13.42
CA TYR A 238 9.49 9.75 -12.10
C TYR A 238 10.01 11.17 -11.82
N TRP A 239 10.22 11.44 -10.54
CA TRP A 239 10.91 12.63 -10.06
C TRP A 239 12.34 12.26 -9.67
N TYR A 240 13.28 13.14 -10.01
CA TYR A 240 14.70 12.89 -9.80
C TYR A 240 15.40 14.10 -9.19
N ARG A 241 16.22 13.88 -8.16
CA ARG A 241 17.27 14.83 -7.77
C ARG A 241 18.63 14.21 -8.06
N PRO A 242 19.57 14.96 -8.68
CA PRO A 242 20.88 14.46 -9.04
C PRO A 242 21.64 13.79 -7.90
N HIS A 243 22.20 12.61 -8.18
CA HIS A 243 23.20 12.00 -7.31
C HIS A 243 24.60 12.32 -7.83
N THR A 244 25.39 13.04 -7.04
CA THR A 244 26.78 13.36 -7.39
C THR A 244 27.78 12.85 -6.35
N SER A 245 27.29 12.29 -5.24
CA SER A 245 28.15 11.78 -4.19
C SER A 245 28.89 10.52 -4.54
N LYS A 246 30.14 10.46 -4.09
CA LYS A 246 31.06 9.33 -4.35
C LYS A 246 31.11 8.37 -3.17
N THR A 247 30.75 8.84 -1.98
CA THR A 247 30.81 8.03 -0.75
C THR A 247 29.44 7.67 -0.18
N LYS A 248 28.37 8.36 -0.59
CA LYS A 248 27.00 8.15 -0.12
C LYS A 248 26.18 7.37 -1.16
N LEU A 249 25.10 6.74 -0.70
CA LEU A 249 24.19 5.99 -1.56
C LEU A 249 22.95 6.82 -1.91
N PRO A 250 22.45 6.76 -3.16
CA PRO A 250 21.21 7.39 -3.53
C PRO A 250 19.99 6.60 -3.03
N ILE A 251 18.81 7.23 -3.03
CA ILE A 251 17.56 6.66 -2.52
C ILE A 251 16.58 6.42 -3.66
N LEU A 252 16.06 5.21 -3.80
CA LEU A 252 14.89 4.91 -4.63
C LEU A 252 13.66 4.84 -3.74
N TYR A 253 12.68 5.71 -3.99
CA TYR A 253 11.41 5.77 -3.26
C TYR A 253 10.23 5.26 -4.11
N ILE A 254 9.43 4.37 -3.53
CA ILE A 254 8.22 3.81 -4.16
C ILE A 254 7.01 4.03 -3.24
N HIS A 255 6.02 4.81 -3.71
CA HIS A 255 4.85 5.19 -2.92
C HIS A 255 3.77 4.08 -2.83
N GLY A 256 2.87 4.23 -1.86
CA GLY A 256 1.67 3.41 -1.69
C GLY A 256 0.49 3.82 -2.56
N ILE A 257 -0.66 3.16 -2.39
CA ILE A 257 -1.91 3.56 -3.05
C ILE A 257 -2.29 4.98 -2.61
N GLY A 258 -2.57 5.84 -3.58
CA GLY A 258 -2.90 7.24 -3.35
C GLY A 258 -2.17 8.22 -4.26
N ILE A 259 -2.55 9.48 -4.13
CA ILE A 259 -1.97 10.60 -4.86
C ILE A 259 -0.67 11.06 -4.18
N LEU A 260 0.37 11.36 -4.97
CA LEU A 260 1.68 11.79 -4.44
C LEU A 260 1.63 13.04 -3.55
N HIS A 261 0.58 13.86 -3.67
CA HIS A 261 0.31 14.98 -2.79
C HIS A 261 0.41 14.64 -1.29
N THR A 262 -0.02 13.44 -0.87
CA THR A 262 0.03 13.04 0.55
C THR A 262 1.45 12.93 1.10
N TYR A 263 2.47 12.93 0.22
CA TYR A 263 3.89 12.90 0.56
C TYR A 263 4.59 14.24 0.31
N GLY A 264 3.86 15.30 -0.09
CA GLY A 264 4.45 16.58 -0.53
C GLY A 264 5.38 17.20 0.52
N ASP A 265 4.90 17.34 1.76
CA ASP A 265 5.70 17.86 2.87
C ASP A 265 6.91 16.97 3.18
N PHE A 266 6.75 15.65 3.07
CA PHE A 266 7.84 14.69 3.27
C PHE A 266 8.93 14.88 2.22
N PHE A 267 8.57 15.01 0.94
CA PHE A 267 9.56 15.25 -0.11
C PHE A 267 10.20 16.62 -0.01
N ALA A 268 9.47 17.65 0.42
CA ALA A 268 10.01 18.97 0.70
C ALA A 268 11.06 18.94 1.83
N GLU A 269 10.73 18.32 2.96
CA GLU A 269 11.62 18.20 4.11
C GLU A 269 12.83 17.30 3.80
N LEU A 270 12.62 16.20 3.07
CA LEU A 270 13.69 15.32 2.62
C LEU A 270 14.66 16.08 1.71
N ALA A 271 14.14 16.80 0.71
CA ALA A 271 14.93 17.66 -0.17
C ALA A 271 15.83 18.63 0.62
N ASN A 272 15.23 19.40 1.53
CA ASN A 272 15.97 20.37 2.33
C ASN A 272 17.06 19.71 3.19
N THR A 273 16.80 18.51 3.70
CA THR A 273 17.78 17.80 4.53
C THR A 273 18.91 17.22 3.66
N LEU A 274 18.60 16.68 2.48
CA LEU A 274 19.63 16.24 1.51
C LEU A 274 20.53 17.41 1.07
N ASP A 275 19.97 18.60 0.92
CA ASP A 275 20.75 19.82 0.61
C ASP A 275 21.70 20.20 1.75
N GLN A 276 21.26 20.07 3.01
CA GLN A 276 22.11 20.30 4.19
C GLN A 276 23.22 19.25 4.33
N GLU A 277 23.00 18.03 3.84
CA GLU A 277 23.98 16.95 3.82
C GLU A 277 24.98 17.05 2.67
N SER A 278 24.71 17.91 1.68
CA SER A 278 25.55 18.06 0.51
C SER A 278 26.81 18.85 0.86
N SER A 279 27.95 18.43 0.33
CA SER A 279 29.22 19.14 0.51
C SER A 279 29.89 19.39 -0.84
N PRO A 280 30.73 20.43 -0.98
CA PRO A 280 31.49 20.65 -2.21
C PRO A 280 32.42 19.48 -2.56
N GLU A 281 32.92 18.77 -1.54
CA GLU A 281 33.90 17.69 -1.71
C GLU A 281 33.25 16.36 -2.10
N ASP A 282 32.13 16.01 -1.47
CA ASP A 282 31.43 14.74 -1.65
C ASP A 282 30.11 14.88 -2.40
N GLY A 283 29.67 16.06 -2.84
CA GLY A 283 28.46 16.22 -3.64
C GLY A 283 27.14 15.94 -2.90
N GLN A 284 26.10 15.60 -3.67
CA GLN A 284 24.70 15.48 -3.24
C GLN A 284 24.22 14.02 -3.26
N ILE A 285 23.42 13.65 -2.26
CA ILE A 285 22.64 12.40 -2.25
C ILE A 285 21.44 12.57 -3.20
N GLY A 286 21.36 11.72 -4.23
CA GLY A 286 20.25 11.77 -5.17
C GLY A 286 19.06 10.93 -4.73
N ILE A 287 17.90 11.23 -5.29
CA ILE A 287 16.66 10.51 -5.04
C ILE A 287 15.88 10.33 -6.34
N VAL A 288 15.31 9.14 -6.54
CA VAL A 288 14.34 8.82 -7.58
C VAL A 288 13.02 8.45 -6.89
N ILE A 289 11.93 9.12 -7.27
CA ILE A 289 10.57 8.82 -6.80
C ILE A 289 9.75 8.38 -8.01
N LEU A 290 9.33 7.12 -8.03
CA LEU A 290 8.55 6.56 -9.13
C LEU A 290 7.10 7.05 -9.08
N GLU A 291 6.48 7.33 -10.23
CA GLU A 291 5.05 7.63 -10.33
C GLU A 291 4.27 6.40 -10.81
N ILE A 292 3.66 5.65 -9.89
CA ILE A 292 2.89 4.45 -10.21
C ILE A 292 1.42 4.83 -10.44
N LEU A 293 1.12 5.33 -11.64
CA LEU A 293 -0.20 5.90 -11.95
C LEU A 293 -1.42 4.99 -11.72
N PRO A 294 -1.35 3.67 -11.99
CA PRO A 294 -2.51 2.78 -11.80
C PRO A 294 -3.01 2.68 -10.36
N ILE A 295 -2.21 3.09 -9.36
CA ILE A 295 -2.59 3.10 -7.94
C ILE A 295 -2.80 4.52 -7.38
N SER A 296 -2.81 5.55 -8.23
CA SER A 296 -2.87 6.96 -7.83
C SER A 296 -4.19 7.64 -8.16
N PHE A 297 -5.30 6.89 -8.13
CA PHE A 297 -6.67 7.36 -8.36
C PHE A 297 -6.88 8.00 -9.74
N ARG A 298 -6.30 7.35 -10.77
CA ARG A 298 -6.32 7.80 -12.15
C ARG A 298 -6.94 6.76 -13.06
N MET A 299 -7.64 7.23 -14.08
CA MET A 299 -8.00 6.40 -15.21
C MET A 299 -6.82 6.38 -16.19
N THR A 300 -6.11 5.27 -16.24
CA THR A 300 -4.91 5.11 -17.08
C THR A 300 -4.75 3.65 -17.51
N HIS A 301 -3.60 3.32 -18.10
CA HIS A 301 -3.23 1.95 -18.42
C HIS A 301 -3.28 1.04 -17.19
N ALA A 302 -3.49 -0.25 -17.41
CA ALA A 302 -3.47 -1.24 -16.35
C ALA A 302 -2.07 -1.34 -15.72
N ALA A 303 -2.01 -1.70 -14.43
CA ALA A 303 -0.73 -2.01 -13.79
C ALA A 303 0.08 -3.05 -14.59
N LEU A 304 1.38 -2.79 -14.64
CA LEU A 304 2.36 -3.57 -15.40
C LEU A 304 2.51 -4.97 -14.81
N SER A 305 2.93 -5.92 -15.65
CA SER A 305 3.42 -7.21 -15.16
C SER A 305 4.68 -7.02 -14.30
N ALA A 306 4.98 -7.97 -13.43
CA ALA A 306 6.20 -7.90 -12.61
C ALA A 306 7.47 -7.84 -13.50
N THR A 307 7.46 -8.50 -14.66
CA THR A 307 8.57 -8.46 -15.62
C THR A 307 8.74 -7.07 -16.23
N ASP A 308 7.65 -6.45 -16.69
CA ASP A 308 7.69 -5.11 -17.28
C ASP A 308 8.06 -4.05 -16.24
N MET A 309 7.48 -4.12 -15.05
CA MET A 309 7.79 -3.22 -13.93
C MET A 309 9.29 -3.23 -13.60
N ARG A 310 9.88 -4.43 -13.44
CA ARG A 310 11.33 -4.57 -13.21
C ARG A 310 12.17 -4.04 -14.36
N SER A 311 11.73 -4.29 -15.60
CA SER A 311 12.44 -3.83 -16.80
C SER A 311 12.48 -2.30 -16.86
N GLU A 312 11.33 -1.65 -16.63
CA GLU A 312 11.23 -0.19 -16.63
C GLU A 312 12.02 0.46 -15.49
N ILE A 313 11.96 -0.10 -14.29
CA ILE A 313 12.77 0.39 -13.15
C ILE A 313 14.26 0.22 -13.47
N ARG A 314 14.68 -0.90 -14.05
CA ARG A 314 16.08 -1.12 -14.45
C ARG A 314 16.55 -0.05 -15.44
N SER A 315 15.75 0.26 -16.47
CA SER A 315 16.07 1.30 -17.44
C SER A 315 16.22 2.68 -16.79
N ILE A 316 15.38 3.01 -15.80
CA ILE A 316 15.49 4.26 -15.02
C ILE A 316 16.80 4.29 -14.22
N LEU A 317 17.14 3.19 -13.55
CA LEU A 317 18.39 3.09 -12.78
C LEU A 317 19.62 3.15 -13.67
N ASP A 318 19.59 2.50 -14.83
CA ASP A 318 20.67 2.50 -15.82
C ASP A 318 20.90 3.90 -16.42
N GLN A 319 19.81 4.63 -16.72
CA GLN A 319 19.88 6.03 -17.20
C GLN A 319 20.64 6.95 -16.24
N HIS A 320 20.53 6.72 -14.93
CA HIS A 320 21.25 7.49 -13.89
C HIS A 320 22.53 6.82 -13.40
N SER A 321 22.92 5.69 -14.01
CA SER A 321 24.10 4.90 -13.61
C SER A 321 24.07 4.44 -12.15
N TRP A 322 22.88 4.16 -11.60
CA TRP A 322 22.73 3.67 -10.24
C TRP A 322 23.01 2.15 -10.16
N SER A 323 24.22 1.82 -9.74
CA SER A 323 24.65 0.44 -9.46
C SER A 323 24.39 0.01 -8.01
N ARG A 324 24.20 0.96 -7.10
CA ARG A 324 23.94 0.75 -5.67
C ARG A 324 22.99 1.82 -5.15
N PHE A 325 21.99 1.46 -4.35
CA PHE A 325 21.04 2.40 -3.76
C PHE A 325 20.36 1.85 -2.50
N VAL A 326 19.77 2.75 -1.72
CA VAL A 326 18.85 2.42 -0.61
C VAL A 326 17.43 2.34 -1.16
N LEU A 327 16.72 1.24 -0.91
CA LEU A 327 15.34 1.07 -1.34
C LEU A 327 14.39 1.48 -0.22
N MET A 328 13.55 2.46 -0.49
CA MET A 328 12.56 2.95 0.44
C MET A 328 11.17 2.79 -0.17
N ALA A 329 10.22 2.22 0.57
CA ALA A 329 8.86 2.05 0.06
C ALA A 329 7.79 2.15 1.15
N ASN A 330 6.63 2.68 0.79
CA ASN A 330 5.46 2.71 1.64
C ASN A 330 4.34 1.82 1.09
N SER A 331 3.65 1.08 1.97
CA SER A 331 2.42 0.36 1.64
C SER A 331 2.58 -0.47 0.35
N TYR A 332 1.74 -0.26 -0.67
CA TYR A 332 1.81 -0.95 -1.96
C TYR A 332 3.18 -0.87 -2.65
N GLY A 333 4.00 0.16 -2.43
CA GLY A 333 5.36 0.22 -2.97
C GLY A 333 6.24 -0.97 -2.53
N THR A 334 5.90 -1.61 -1.41
CA THR A 334 6.58 -2.83 -0.92
C THR A 334 6.28 -4.07 -1.76
N ILE A 335 5.18 -4.07 -2.52
CA ILE A 335 4.86 -5.09 -3.53
C ILE A 335 5.84 -5.02 -4.70
N ILE A 336 6.06 -3.81 -5.23
CA ILE A 336 7.05 -3.59 -6.30
C ILE A 336 8.45 -3.90 -5.78
N SER A 337 8.73 -3.53 -4.52
CA SER A 337 9.99 -3.85 -3.86
C SER A 337 10.22 -5.37 -3.77
N ALA A 338 9.19 -6.16 -3.44
CA ALA A 338 9.28 -7.62 -3.44
C ALA A 338 9.69 -8.19 -4.81
N GLN A 339 9.10 -7.67 -5.88
CA GLN A 339 9.45 -8.05 -7.25
C GLN A 339 10.90 -7.71 -7.58
N MET A 340 11.41 -6.56 -7.13
CA MET A 340 12.80 -6.15 -7.33
C MET A 340 13.79 -7.05 -6.56
N LEU A 341 13.49 -7.34 -5.28
CA LEU A 341 14.32 -8.15 -4.39
C LEU A 341 14.47 -9.60 -4.89
N ARG A 342 13.45 -10.13 -5.57
CA ARG A 342 13.48 -11.48 -6.17
C ARG A 342 14.18 -11.54 -7.53
N ASN A 343 14.56 -10.40 -8.11
CA ASN A 343 15.30 -10.36 -9.36
C ASN A 343 16.79 -10.15 -9.09
N SER A 344 17.62 -11.15 -9.38
CA SER A 344 19.07 -11.12 -9.09
C SER A 344 19.79 -9.83 -9.54
N SER A 345 19.48 -9.33 -10.75
CA SER A 345 20.09 -8.12 -11.30
C SER A 345 19.74 -6.84 -10.54
N LEU A 346 18.50 -6.70 -10.07
CA LEU A 346 18.07 -5.54 -9.28
C LEU A 346 18.43 -5.71 -7.81
N ASN A 347 18.27 -6.92 -7.27
CA ASN A 347 18.60 -7.28 -5.89
C ASN A 347 20.07 -6.97 -5.56
N ALA A 348 20.98 -7.26 -6.48
CA ALA A 348 22.41 -6.96 -6.32
C ALA A 348 22.72 -5.45 -6.19
N ARG A 349 21.81 -4.57 -6.62
CA ARG A 349 21.94 -3.11 -6.51
C ARG A 349 21.32 -2.54 -5.22
N ILE A 350 20.46 -3.29 -4.56
CA ILE A 350 19.78 -2.86 -3.32
C ILE A 350 20.71 -3.10 -2.14
N CYS A 351 21.20 -2.01 -1.53
CA CYS A 351 22.12 -2.09 -0.39
C CYS A 351 21.38 -2.29 0.93
N ASP A 352 20.39 -1.45 1.22
CA ASP A 352 19.61 -1.48 2.46
C ASP A 352 18.14 -1.12 2.15
N VAL A 353 17.23 -1.47 3.06
CA VAL A 353 15.78 -1.36 2.84
C VAL A 353 15.07 -0.59 3.97
N ILE A 354 14.16 0.31 3.63
CA ILE A 354 13.29 0.99 4.59
C ILE A 354 11.84 0.82 4.12
N PHE A 355 11.03 0.07 4.88
CA PHE A 355 9.62 -0.08 4.59
C PHE A 355 8.74 0.55 5.65
N ILE A 356 7.75 1.31 5.20
CA ILE A 356 6.76 1.98 6.03
C ILE A 356 5.41 1.33 5.76
N ASP A 357 4.80 0.79 6.81
CA ASP A 357 3.54 0.05 6.78
C ASP A 357 3.49 -0.96 5.62
N PRO A 358 4.46 -1.91 5.54
CA PRO A 358 4.55 -2.86 4.43
C PRO A 358 3.31 -3.74 4.32
N VAL A 359 2.85 -3.96 3.09
CA VAL A 359 1.76 -4.89 2.77
C VAL A 359 2.27 -6.21 2.18
N SER A 360 3.59 -6.35 1.97
CA SER A 360 4.20 -7.55 1.38
C SER A 360 4.50 -8.67 2.38
N PHE A 361 4.56 -8.40 3.70
CA PHE A 361 4.74 -9.46 4.70
C PHE A 361 3.43 -10.13 5.08
N LEU A 362 3.48 -11.45 5.31
CA LEU A 362 2.32 -12.25 5.72
C LEU A 362 1.10 -12.04 4.81
N LEU A 363 1.34 -11.79 3.52
CA LEU A 363 0.32 -11.43 2.54
C LEU A 363 -0.77 -12.51 2.35
N HIS A 364 -0.48 -13.75 2.73
CA HIS A 364 -1.43 -14.87 2.77
C HIS A 364 -2.47 -14.78 3.91
N LEU A 365 -2.26 -13.89 4.89
CA LEU A 365 -3.25 -13.62 5.93
C LEU A 365 -4.43 -12.86 5.32
N PRO A 366 -5.66 -13.14 5.77
CA PRO A 366 -6.85 -12.55 5.20
C PRO A 366 -6.99 -11.06 5.50
N ASP A 367 -6.29 -10.53 6.52
CA ASP A 367 -6.45 -9.16 7.02
C ASP A 367 -6.39 -8.12 5.91
N MET A 368 -5.30 -8.06 5.14
CA MET A 368 -5.17 -7.06 4.07
C MET A 368 -6.29 -7.20 3.04
N THR A 369 -6.49 -8.42 2.51
CA THR A 369 -7.48 -8.64 1.46
C THR A 369 -8.88 -8.34 1.96
N TYR A 370 -9.27 -8.84 3.13
CA TYR A 370 -10.59 -8.62 3.71
C TYR A 370 -10.80 -7.14 4.07
N ASN A 371 -9.88 -6.53 4.82
CA ASN A 371 -10.00 -5.15 5.30
C ASN A 371 -10.03 -4.14 4.17
N PHE A 372 -9.22 -4.35 3.13
CA PHE A 372 -9.13 -3.43 2.01
C PHE A 372 -10.28 -3.62 1.02
N THR A 373 -10.80 -4.84 0.83
CA THR A 373 -11.68 -5.11 -0.33
C THR A 373 -13.13 -5.43 0.03
N ARG A 374 -13.41 -5.91 1.25
CA ARG A 374 -14.74 -6.44 1.62
C ARG A 374 -15.26 -5.99 2.98
N ARG A 375 -14.41 -5.56 3.91
CA ARG A 375 -14.85 -5.13 5.24
C ARG A 375 -15.83 -3.96 5.12
N PRO A 376 -17.06 -4.08 5.67
CA PRO A 376 -17.97 -2.95 5.75
C PRO A 376 -17.36 -1.84 6.62
N PRO A 377 -17.22 -0.60 6.11
CA PRO A 377 -16.59 0.46 6.86
C PRO A 377 -17.45 0.89 8.06
N GLN A 378 -16.83 0.93 9.24
CA GLN A 378 -17.45 1.33 10.51
C GLN A 378 -16.93 2.68 11.01
N SER A 379 -15.64 2.97 10.79
CA SER A 379 -15.02 4.24 11.18
C SER A 379 -14.93 5.25 10.02
N ALA A 380 -14.62 6.51 10.34
CA ALA A 380 -14.47 7.55 9.31
C ALA A 380 -13.26 7.29 8.40
N SER A 381 -12.15 6.82 8.95
CA SER A 381 -10.95 6.44 8.19
C SER A 381 -11.22 5.22 7.30
N GLU A 382 -11.98 4.23 7.78
CA GLU A 382 -12.40 3.09 6.97
C GLU A 382 -13.33 3.52 5.82
N HIS A 383 -14.26 4.46 6.07
CA HIS A 383 -15.11 5.02 5.01
C HIS A 383 -14.28 5.78 3.97
N GLN A 384 -13.30 6.57 4.40
CA GLN A 384 -12.38 7.27 3.51
C GLN A 384 -11.60 6.28 2.65
N LEU A 385 -10.96 5.28 3.27
CA LEU A 385 -10.21 4.24 2.59
C LEU A 385 -11.09 3.49 1.59
N TYR A 386 -12.25 3.01 2.03
CA TYR A 386 -13.17 2.23 1.21
C TYR A 386 -13.66 3.01 -0.01
N TYR A 387 -14.11 4.26 0.20
CA TYR A 387 -14.64 5.06 -0.88
C TYR A 387 -13.53 5.55 -1.81
N PHE A 388 -12.46 6.15 -1.32
CA PHE A 388 -11.47 6.78 -2.20
C PHE A 388 -10.41 5.84 -2.73
N ALA A 389 -10.01 4.80 -1.98
CA ALA A 389 -8.93 3.90 -2.37
C ALA A 389 -9.45 2.53 -2.84
N SER A 390 -10.22 1.84 -2.00
CA SER A 390 -10.63 0.46 -2.28
C SER A 390 -11.54 0.31 -3.48
N THR A 391 -12.37 1.33 -3.74
CA THR A 391 -13.32 1.34 -4.86
C THR A 391 -12.92 2.29 -5.99
N ASP A 392 -11.70 2.83 -5.95
CA ASP A 392 -11.09 3.49 -7.10
C ASP A 392 -10.87 2.48 -8.23
N MET A 393 -11.15 2.90 -9.46
CA MET A 393 -11.12 2.00 -10.61
C MET A 393 -9.73 1.43 -10.89
N GLY A 394 -8.69 2.26 -10.84
CA GLY A 394 -7.31 1.86 -11.12
C GLY A 394 -6.76 0.96 -10.02
N ALA A 395 -6.90 1.38 -8.76
CA ALA A 395 -6.42 0.61 -7.62
C ALA A 395 -7.16 -0.73 -7.47
N ALA A 396 -8.49 -0.73 -7.58
CA ALA A 396 -9.29 -1.95 -7.49
C ALA A 396 -8.97 -2.92 -8.64
N HIS A 397 -8.81 -2.43 -9.88
CA HIS A 397 -8.39 -3.28 -11.00
C HIS A 397 -6.98 -3.84 -10.80
N THR A 398 -6.03 -3.00 -10.34
CA THR A 398 -4.65 -3.42 -10.07
C THR A 398 -4.62 -4.57 -9.07
N LEU A 399 -5.31 -4.42 -7.96
CA LEU A 399 -5.38 -5.45 -6.92
C LEU A 399 -6.17 -6.68 -7.41
N ALA A 400 -7.33 -6.49 -8.04
CA ALA A 400 -8.19 -7.61 -8.39
C ALA A 400 -7.75 -8.37 -9.65
N ARG A 401 -6.94 -7.77 -10.55
CA ARG A 401 -6.60 -8.38 -11.85
C ARG A 401 -5.13 -8.40 -12.18
N ARG A 402 -4.30 -7.62 -11.48
CA ARG A 402 -2.85 -7.52 -11.76
C ARG A 402 -1.98 -7.93 -10.58
N PHE A 403 -2.58 -8.46 -9.52
CA PHE A 403 -1.90 -8.83 -8.30
C PHE A 403 -1.81 -10.35 -8.13
N CYS A 404 -0.59 -10.88 -8.29
CA CYS A 404 -0.26 -12.25 -7.96
C CYS A 404 0.34 -12.28 -6.55
N TRP A 405 -0.41 -12.72 -5.54
CA TRP A 405 0.06 -12.66 -4.15
C TRP A 405 1.31 -13.53 -3.88
N PRO A 406 1.48 -14.74 -4.45
CA PRO A 406 2.70 -15.54 -4.23
C PRO A 406 3.95 -14.84 -4.76
N ASP A 407 3.84 -14.08 -5.85
CA ASP A 407 4.94 -13.32 -6.45
C ASP A 407 5.31 -12.07 -5.64
N ASN A 408 4.41 -11.64 -4.76
CA ASN A 408 4.47 -10.36 -4.08
C ASN A 408 4.69 -10.47 -2.55
N ILE A 409 4.58 -11.67 -1.98
CA ILE A 409 4.87 -11.89 -0.55
C ILE A 409 6.37 -11.77 -0.27
N LEU A 410 6.76 -11.19 0.85
CA LEU A 410 8.14 -11.16 1.32
C LEU A 410 8.34 -12.09 2.52
N TRP A 411 9.46 -12.78 2.51
CA TRP A 411 9.95 -13.57 3.63
C TRP A 411 11.24 -12.96 4.19
N LYS A 412 11.65 -13.36 5.41
CA LYS A 412 12.89 -12.83 6.02
C LYS A 412 14.10 -13.13 5.16
N GLU A 413 14.09 -14.28 4.48
CA GLU A 413 15.19 -14.73 3.62
C GLU A 413 15.43 -13.80 2.43
N ASP A 414 14.38 -13.15 1.92
CA ASP A 414 14.47 -12.21 0.79
C ASP A 414 15.27 -10.94 1.12
N LEU A 415 15.45 -10.66 2.42
CA LEU A 415 16.09 -9.47 2.96
C LEU A 415 17.42 -9.79 3.67
N LYS A 416 17.91 -11.04 3.62
CA LYS A 416 19.19 -11.43 4.22
C LYS A 416 20.37 -10.69 3.58
N GLY A 417 21.38 -10.41 4.41
CA GLY A 417 22.65 -9.82 3.97
C GLY A 417 22.63 -8.29 3.80
N ARG A 418 21.63 -7.62 4.37
CA ARG A 418 21.50 -6.15 4.36
C ARG A 418 20.81 -5.65 5.62
N ARG A 419 20.91 -4.35 5.88
CA ARG A 419 20.13 -3.72 6.94
C ARG A 419 18.73 -3.40 6.43
N TRP A 420 17.75 -3.56 7.30
CA TRP A 420 16.36 -3.29 6.96
C TRP A 420 15.60 -2.75 8.16
N THR A 421 14.97 -1.59 7.95
CA THR A 421 14.08 -0.95 8.93
C THR A 421 12.65 -1.13 8.47
N ILE A 422 11.81 -1.69 9.33
CA ILE A 422 10.38 -1.89 9.11
C ILE A 422 9.60 -1.06 10.13
N MET A 423 8.80 -0.10 9.65
CA MET A 423 7.97 0.76 10.50
C MET A 423 6.51 0.30 10.40
N LEU A 424 5.88 0.07 11.55
CA LEU A 424 4.53 -0.49 11.65
C LEU A 424 3.65 0.44 12.49
N SER A 425 2.55 0.89 11.91
CA SER A 425 1.54 1.72 12.58
C SER A 425 0.66 0.91 13.53
N GLU A 426 0.47 1.38 14.76
CA GLU A 426 -0.29 0.67 15.81
C GLU A 426 -1.76 0.48 15.44
N LEU A 427 -2.37 1.50 14.83
CA LEU A 427 -3.79 1.54 14.49
C LEU A 427 -4.02 1.24 13.02
N ASP A 428 -3.11 0.51 12.37
CA ASP A 428 -3.19 0.17 10.95
C ASP A 428 -4.49 -0.59 10.64
N ILE A 429 -5.35 0.03 9.83
CA ILE A 429 -6.65 -0.53 9.46
C ILE A 429 -6.56 -1.52 8.30
N ILE A 430 -5.39 -1.69 7.68
CA ILE A 430 -5.18 -2.52 6.48
C ILE A 430 -4.51 -3.83 6.86
N VAL A 431 -3.32 -3.78 7.46
CA VAL A 431 -2.51 -4.97 7.74
C VAL A 431 -2.58 -5.42 9.20
N ALA A 432 -2.27 -6.69 9.45
CA ALA A 432 -2.07 -7.21 10.79
C ALA A 432 -0.68 -6.80 11.32
N ALA A 433 -0.52 -5.52 11.67
CA ALA A 433 0.77 -4.94 12.10
C ALA A 433 1.40 -5.72 13.26
N ASP A 434 0.61 -6.14 14.24
CA ASP A 434 1.06 -6.99 15.34
C ASP A 434 1.65 -8.33 14.86
N ALA A 435 0.93 -9.04 13.98
CA ALA A 435 1.38 -10.32 13.45
C ALA A 435 2.66 -10.17 12.62
N ILE A 436 2.78 -9.09 11.84
CA ILE A 436 4.01 -8.78 11.07
C ILE A 436 5.18 -8.54 12.02
N GLY A 437 5.01 -7.70 13.05
CA GLY A 437 6.08 -7.40 14.00
C GLY A 437 6.53 -8.63 14.79
N GLU A 438 5.60 -9.46 15.24
CA GLU A 438 5.90 -10.74 15.88
C GLU A 438 6.62 -11.69 14.92
N TYR A 439 6.11 -11.83 13.69
CA TYR A 439 6.75 -12.66 12.68
C TYR A 439 8.19 -12.22 12.45
N LEU A 440 8.45 -10.93 12.25
CA LEU A 440 9.78 -10.39 11.96
C LEU A 440 10.76 -10.53 13.12
N THR A 441 10.32 -10.34 14.36
CA THR A 441 11.20 -10.35 15.54
C THR A 441 11.42 -11.73 16.18
N ARG A 442 10.65 -12.75 15.81
CA ARG A 442 10.85 -14.12 16.30
C ARG A 442 12.11 -14.79 15.68
N PRO A 443 13.04 -15.35 16.48
CA PRO A 443 14.28 -15.96 15.98
C PRO A 443 14.10 -17.15 15.02
N GLU A 444 12.99 -17.90 15.11
CA GLU A 444 12.79 -19.15 14.35
C GLU A 444 11.43 -19.28 13.63
N GLY A 445 10.86 -18.18 13.14
CA GLY A 445 9.54 -18.23 12.53
C GLY A 445 8.48 -18.71 13.53
N VAL A 446 7.22 -18.75 13.10
CA VAL A 446 6.13 -19.13 14.00
C VAL A 446 6.14 -20.66 14.08
N LYS A 447 6.67 -21.22 15.17
CA LYS A 447 6.24 -22.55 15.61
C LYS A 447 4.88 -22.34 16.26
N ALA A 448 3.82 -22.63 15.51
CA ALA A 448 2.47 -22.69 16.06
C ALA A 448 2.44 -23.73 17.20
N LEU A 449 1.66 -23.41 18.23
CA LEU A 449 1.29 -24.23 19.38
C LEU A 449 2.28 -24.21 20.55
N TYR A 450 1.85 -23.50 21.61
CA TYR A 450 2.33 -23.52 22.99
C TYR A 450 3.68 -22.86 23.29
N ASP A 451 3.72 -21.52 23.33
CA ASP A 451 4.33 -20.81 24.46
C ASP A 451 3.87 -19.33 24.52
N ASP A 452 2.73 -19.08 25.16
CA ASP A 452 2.33 -17.76 25.63
C ASP A 452 2.88 -17.57 27.04
N ARG A 453 4.03 -16.90 27.21
CA ARG A 453 4.35 -16.16 28.46
C ARG A 453 5.61 -15.30 28.52
N GLU A 454 6.30 -15.01 27.42
CA GLU A 454 7.22 -13.86 27.37
C GLU A 454 6.89 -12.99 26.16
N GLY A 455 5.88 -12.12 26.33
CA GLY A 455 5.54 -11.08 25.36
C GLY A 455 6.78 -10.21 25.14
N SER A 456 7.50 -10.47 24.06
CA SER A 456 8.77 -9.82 23.77
C SER A 456 8.57 -8.32 23.66
N VAL A 457 9.53 -7.57 24.21
CA VAL A 457 9.63 -6.10 24.17
C VAL A 457 9.97 -5.65 22.74
N TRP A 458 9.23 -6.10 21.74
CA TRP A 458 9.46 -5.78 20.33
C TRP A 458 8.73 -4.52 19.90
N LYS A 459 7.62 -4.17 20.57
CA LYS A 459 6.87 -2.92 20.34
C LYS A 459 7.64 -1.72 20.88
N THR A 460 8.67 -1.32 20.14
CA THR A 460 9.57 -0.25 20.51
C THR A 460 9.65 0.79 19.40
N THR A 461 9.79 2.06 19.76
CA THR A 461 10.18 3.13 18.82
C THR A 461 11.71 3.26 18.71
N ARG A 462 12.45 2.38 19.38
CA ARG A 462 13.92 2.40 19.38
C ARG A 462 14.42 1.87 18.05
N TRP A 463 15.17 2.69 17.35
CA TRP A 463 15.95 2.29 16.19
C TRP A 463 17.40 2.06 16.63
N THR A 464 18.02 0.98 16.18
CA THR A 464 19.38 0.56 16.57
C THR A 464 20.38 0.57 15.41
N GLY A 465 19.92 0.67 14.17
CA GLY A 465 20.79 0.58 12.99
C GLY A 465 21.40 -0.80 12.78
N GLY A 466 20.84 -1.82 13.42
CA GLY A 466 21.27 -3.21 13.34
C GLY A 466 20.92 -3.85 11.99
N GLU A 467 21.00 -5.18 11.92
CA GLU A 467 20.54 -5.90 10.71
C GLU A 467 19.04 -5.70 10.52
N LEU A 468 18.22 -5.91 11.56
CA LEU A 468 16.78 -5.71 11.54
C LEU A 468 16.36 -4.74 12.63
N ASP A 469 15.67 -3.67 12.24
CA ASP A 469 14.95 -2.76 13.14
C ASP A 469 13.45 -2.81 12.83
N VAL A 470 12.64 -3.21 13.81
CA VAL A 470 11.17 -3.15 13.72
C VAL A 470 10.68 -2.05 14.64
N MET A 471 10.13 -0.98 14.07
CA MET A 471 9.67 0.21 14.78
C MET A 471 8.15 0.21 14.91
N TRP A 472 7.65 0.35 16.14
CA TRP A 472 6.22 0.46 16.44
C TRP A 472 5.79 1.91 16.56
N LEU A 473 4.96 2.39 15.63
CA LEU A 473 4.49 3.77 15.58
C LEU A 473 3.17 3.90 16.35
N LYS A 474 3.30 4.21 17.63
CA LYS A 474 2.16 4.33 18.55
C LYS A 474 1.19 5.44 18.13
N GLY A 475 -0.11 5.14 18.15
CA GLY A 475 -1.19 6.08 17.89
C GLY A 475 -1.34 6.48 16.42
N LEU A 476 -0.51 5.97 15.51
CA LEU A 476 -0.63 6.22 14.08
C LEU A 476 -1.43 5.12 13.40
N ASN A 477 -2.25 5.52 12.43
CA ASN A 477 -2.88 4.66 11.44
C ASN A 477 -1.98 4.53 10.20
N HIS A 478 -2.36 3.66 9.27
CA HIS A 478 -1.65 3.38 8.02
C HIS A 478 -1.28 4.67 7.28
N ALA A 479 0.02 4.82 6.99
CA ALA A 479 0.65 5.96 6.33
C ALA A 479 0.56 7.31 7.07
N GLU A 480 0.02 7.38 8.30
CA GLU A 480 -0.05 8.65 9.06
C GLU A 480 1.33 9.15 9.54
N VAL A 481 2.38 8.33 9.41
CA VAL A 481 3.77 8.76 9.65
C VAL A 481 4.17 9.97 8.78
N PHE A 482 3.48 10.20 7.66
CA PHE A 482 3.73 11.34 6.78
C PHE A 482 2.96 12.61 7.19
N ASP A 483 2.01 12.54 8.13
CA ASP A 483 1.12 13.66 8.45
C ASP A 483 1.80 14.72 9.32
N THR A 484 2.68 14.33 10.25
CA THR A 484 3.35 15.27 11.16
C THR A 484 4.83 15.46 10.82
N LYS A 485 5.33 16.68 10.99
CA LYS A 485 6.76 17.01 10.79
C LYS A 485 7.70 16.16 11.66
N ARG A 486 7.27 15.82 12.88
CA ARG A 486 8.05 15.00 13.80
C ARG A 486 8.27 13.60 13.23
N ASP A 487 7.19 12.97 12.78
CA ASP A 487 7.22 11.59 12.32
C ASP A 487 7.91 11.48 10.95
N ARG A 488 7.70 12.46 10.07
CA ARG A 488 8.49 12.62 8.84
C ARG A 488 9.98 12.76 9.12
N LYS A 489 10.37 13.57 10.10
CA LYS A 489 11.79 13.74 10.47
C LYS A 489 12.43 12.41 10.86
N MET A 490 11.73 11.58 11.63
CA MET A 490 12.23 10.24 11.99
C MET A 490 12.51 9.37 10.76
N VAL A 491 11.58 9.35 9.80
CA VAL A 491 11.74 8.63 8.54
C VAL A 491 12.95 9.16 7.74
N ILE A 492 13.10 10.49 7.66
CA ILE A 492 14.21 11.16 6.96
C ILE A 492 15.55 10.83 7.63
N ASP A 493 15.64 10.89 8.96
CA ASP A 493 16.87 10.62 9.71
C ASP A 493 17.37 9.19 9.46
N ILE A 494 16.45 8.21 9.42
CA ILE A 494 16.78 6.80 9.12
C ILE A 494 17.24 6.65 7.66
N ALA A 495 16.54 7.29 6.71
CA ALA A 495 16.94 7.28 5.31
C ALA A 495 18.34 7.87 5.10
N LEU A 496 18.67 8.96 5.79
CA LEU A 496 20.00 9.56 5.76
C LEU A 496 21.07 8.70 6.42
N SER A 497 20.74 7.98 7.50
CA SER A 497 21.65 7.01 8.12
C SER A 497 22.07 5.91 7.14
N TYR A 498 21.11 5.41 6.36
CA TYR A 498 21.37 4.37 5.37
C TYR A 498 22.12 4.93 4.15
N ALA A 499 21.75 6.12 3.70
CA ALA A 499 22.41 6.80 2.59
C ALA A 499 23.84 7.27 2.93
N SER A 500 24.12 7.61 4.19
CA SER A 500 25.42 8.12 4.65
C SER A 500 25.90 7.44 5.95
N PRO A 501 26.40 6.19 5.87
CA PRO A 501 26.80 5.42 7.05
C PRO A 501 27.89 6.09 7.91
N ALA A 502 28.76 6.91 7.29
CA ALA A 502 29.90 7.55 7.96
C ALA A 502 29.51 8.69 8.94
N ARG A 503 28.36 9.36 8.74
CA ARG A 503 27.93 10.48 9.60
C ARG A 503 27.24 10.03 10.89
N PHE A 504 26.56 8.89 10.87
CA PHE A 504 25.84 8.41 12.06
C PHE A 504 26.79 7.97 13.18
N ALA A 505 27.90 7.30 12.80
CA ALA A 505 28.97 6.92 13.71
C ALA A 505 29.60 8.12 14.46
N SER A 506 29.67 9.28 13.81
CA SER A 506 30.31 10.49 14.36
C SER A 506 29.33 11.42 15.08
N THR A 507 28.05 11.43 14.73
CA THR A 507 27.04 12.35 15.29
C THR A 507 26.35 11.81 16.55
N PHE A 508 26.15 10.50 16.67
CA PHE A 508 25.39 9.89 17.76
C PHE A 508 26.22 9.00 18.71
N GLY A 509 27.54 8.89 18.48
CA GLY A 509 28.42 8.01 19.24
C GLY A 509 28.25 6.52 18.88
N LEU A 510 29.04 5.65 19.52
CA LEU A 510 29.06 4.19 19.27
C LEU A 510 27.78 3.46 19.74
N ASP A 511 26.89 4.13 20.47
CA ASP A 511 25.57 3.61 20.83
C ASP A 511 24.57 4.07 19.77
N TRP A 512 24.34 3.22 18.78
CA TRP A 512 23.58 3.46 17.54
C TRP A 512 22.07 3.71 17.73
N THR A 513 21.65 4.15 18.91
CA THR A 513 20.25 4.08 19.32
C THR A 513 19.55 5.43 19.39
N LEU A 514 18.50 5.56 18.57
CA LEU A 514 17.59 6.71 18.60
C LEU A 514 16.28 6.30 19.29
N LYS A 515 15.78 7.14 20.19
CA LYS A 515 14.48 6.95 20.85
C LYS A 515 13.60 8.17 20.60
N TRP A 516 12.38 7.91 20.15
CA TRP A 516 11.32 8.91 20.02
C TRP A 516 10.24 8.67 21.09
N GLU A 517 10.07 9.61 22.02
CA GLU A 517 9.05 9.54 23.08
C GLU A 517 7.67 9.92 22.56
N THR A 518 6.70 9.02 22.57
CA THR A 518 5.33 9.29 22.09
C THR A 518 4.62 10.24 23.06
N GLN A 519 4.17 11.42 22.61
CA GLN A 519 3.21 12.19 23.39
C GLN A 519 1.83 11.55 23.23
N GLY A 520 1.29 10.99 24.30
CA GLY A 520 -0.12 10.64 24.35
C GLY A 520 -0.94 11.92 24.11
N HIS A 521 -1.98 11.83 23.29
CA HIS A 521 -2.98 12.88 23.18
C HIS A 521 -3.73 13.00 24.51
N GLY A 522 -3.16 13.77 25.43
CA GLY A 522 -3.78 14.22 26.67
C GLY A 522 -3.80 15.73 26.68
N MET A 523 -4.98 16.31 26.94
CA MET A 523 -5.15 17.74 27.20
C MET A 523 -4.14 18.24 28.25
N PRO A 524 -3.71 19.51 28.20
CA PRO A 524 -2.66 20.02 29.06
C PRO A 524 -3.17 20.11 30.50
N ALA A 525 -2.63 19.30 31.41
CA ALA A 525 -2.70 19.57 32.84
C ALA A 525 -1.64 20.62 33.17
N GLU A 526 -2.07 21.71 33.79
CA GLU A 526 -1.30 22.87 34.17
C GLU A 526 -0.02 22.52 34.94
N LYS A 527 1.05 23.27 34.62
CA LYS A 527 2.23 23.38 35.47
C LYS A 527 1.82 23.86 36.86
N ILE A 528 2.13 23.09 37.90
CA ILE A 528 2.36 23.63 39.23
C ILE A 528 3.79 23.29 39.65
N THR A 529 4.59 24.34 39.76
CA THR A 529 5.94 24.39 40.31
C THR A 529 5.95 24.07 41.81
N GLY A 530 6.97 23.35 42.28
CA GLY A 530 7.20 23.16 43.71
C GLY A 530 8.48 22.37 44.02
N THR A 531 9.62 23.04 43.91
CA THR A 531 10.90 22.59 44.51
C THR A 531 10.81 22.58 46.03
N ALA A 532 11.13 21.45 46.67
CA ALA A 532 11.59 21.44 48.05
C ALA A 532 12.63 20.32 48.23
N LYS A 533 13.90 20.74 48.31
CA LYS A 533 14.99 19.95 48.89
C LYS A 533 14.72 19.76 50.38
N VAL A 534 14.90 18.55 50.88
CA VAL A 534 15.15 18.33 52.31
C VAL A 534 16.45 17.53 52.43
N HIS A 535 17.49 18.24 52.85
CA HIS A 535 18.71 17.68 53.43
C HIS A 535 18.85 18.33 54.80
N THR A 536 18.80 17.49 55.84
CA THR A 536 19.43 17.55 57.17
C THR A 536 18.63 16.54 58.02
N SER A 537 19.21 15.65 58.81
CA SER A 537 20.55 15.48 59.38
C SER A 537 20.73 14.02 59.76
#